data_AF-A7RWN4-F1
#
_entry.id   AF-A7RWN4-F1
#
_cell.length_a   1.000
_cell.length_b   1.000
_cell.length_c   1.000
_cell.angle_alpha   90.00
_cell.angle_beta   90.00
_cell.angle_gamma   90.00
#
_symmetry.space_group_name_H-M   'P 1'
#
loop_
_entity.id
_entity.type
_entity.pdbx_description
1 polymer ?
#
loop_
_entity_poly.entity_id
_entity_poly.type
_entity_poly.pdbx_seq_one_letter_code
_entity_poly.pdbx_strand_id
1 'polypeptide(L)'
;MSCEAVSNPCYPTNTTAQIKSNSIICPACPEGYARLNATSDVCCGECVPVIGPTTIPPKCERQEFGAKQIKIGACYSNQTYLHTGCGGYCDSSATATHGVSLTLDHKCTCCSAAKVTRFNVYMVCPDKSKNFETMFPVIDSCTCHSISCSKDITDNGLVEVSESSGEAVLKRRRRRR
;
A
#
# COMPACT_ATOMS: atom_id res chain seq x y z
N MET A 1 34.17 24.31 17.84
CA MET A 1 35.05 23.37 17.11
C MET A 1 36.41 23.41 17.79
N SER A 2 36.86 22.32 18.41
CA SER A 2 38.22 22.23 18.96
C SER A 2 38.94 21.07 18.28
N CYS A 3 40.10 21.37 17.72
CA CYS A 3 41.06 20.36 17.26
C CYS A 3 41.96 20.06 18.46
N GLU A 4 42.09 18.80 18.86
CA GLU A 4 43.14 18.39 19.79
C GLU A 4 44.28 17.74 19.00
N ALA A 5 45.47 18.29 19.16
CA ALA A 5 46.69 17.68 18.65
C ALA A 5 47.05 16.52 19.56
N VAL A 6 47.08 15.30 19.02
CA VAL A 6 47.47 14.11 19.78
C VAL A 6 48.87 13.68 19.34
N SER A 7 49.77 13.50 20.30
CA SER A 7 51.14 13.04 20.04
C SER A 7 51.11 11.57 19.60
N ASN A 8 51.70 11.26 18.44
CA ASN A 8 51.80 9.90 17.90
C ASN A 8 53.26 9.41 18.01
N PRO A 9 53.54 8.38 18.83
CA PRO A 9 54.90 7.87 19.03
C PRO A 9 55.50 7.16 17.80
N CYS A 10 54.72 6.96 16.74
CA CYS A 10 55.16 6.31 15.50
C CYS A 10 55.69 7.28 14.42
N TYR A 11 55.72 8.59 14.68
CA TYR A 11 56.22 9.62 13.76
C TYR A 11 57.48 10.33 14.31
N PRO A 12 58.42 10.78 13.46
CA PRO A 12 59.58 11.57 13.89
C PRO A 12 59.13 12.83 14.65
N THR A 13 59.82 13.13 15.75
CA THR A 13 59.51 14.22 16.70
C THR A 13 59.37 15.57 16.00
N ASN A 14 58.13 15.96 15.71
CA ASN A 14 57.59 17.28 15.31
C ASN A 14 56.37 17.19 14.38
N THR A 15 55.84 15.99 14.09
CA THR A 15 54.59 15.85 13.33
C THR A 15 53.46 15.32 14.20
N THR A 16 52.41 16.13 14.37
CA THR A 16 51.14 15.73 15.00
C THR A 16 50.19 15.19 13.95
N ALA A 17 49.54 14.04 14.20
CA ALA A 17 48.49 13.53 13.32
C ALA A 17 47.14 14.18 13.68
N GLN A 18 46.45 14.76 12.70
CA GLN A 18 45.05 15.16 12.86
C GLN A 18 44.15 13.96 12.55
N ILE A 19 43.65 13.28 13.57
CA ILE A 19 42.62 12.24 13.37
C ILE A 19 41.25 12.90 13.49
N LYS A 20 40.51 12.91 12.40
CA LYS A 20 39.15 13.46 12.33
C LYS A 20 38.17 12.29 12.22
N SER A 21 37.45 11.95 13.28
CA SER A 21 36.26 11.10 13.15
C SER A 21 35.42 11.08 14.43
N ASN A 22 34.63 12.13 14.64
CA ASN A 22 33.37 11.98 15.36
C ASN A 22 32.28 11.79 14.32
N SER A 23 32.00 10.56 13.91
CA SER A 23 30.76 10.26 13.20
C SER A 23 29.64 10.40 14.22
N ILE A 24 28.90 11.50 14.16
CA ILE A 24 27.70 11.70 14.98
C ILE A 24 26.65 10.71 14.45
N ILE A 25 26.47 9.59 15.15
CA ILE A 25 25.44 8.61 14.83
C ILE A 25 24.15 9.09 15.50
N CYS A 26 23.22 9.63 14.70
CA CYS A 26 21.90 9.97 15.20
C CYS A 26 21.07 8.69 15.42
N PRO A 27 20.22 8.64 16.46
CA PRO A 27 19.30 7.52 16.64
C PRO A 27 18.31 7.44 15.48
N ALA A 28 17.98 6.22 15.07
CA ALA A 28 17.02 5.95 14.01
C ALA A 28 15.66 6.56 14.34
N CYS A 29 14.97 7.08 13.32
CA CYS A 29 13.60 7.57 13.51
C CYS A 29 12.61 6.41 13.64
N PRO A 30 11.47 6.62 14.33
CA PRO A 30 10.35 5.70 14.31
C PRO A 30 9.83 5.43 12.88
N GLU A 31 9.15 4.30 12.67
CA GLU A 31 8.51 3.99 11.38
C GLU A 31 7.61 5.15 10.92
N GLY A 32 7.76 5.57 9.66
CA GLY A 32 7.01 6.69 9.07
C GLY A 32 7.65 8.08 9.25
N TYR A 33 8.80 8.19 9.92
CA TYR A 33 9.51 9.45 10.12
C TYR A 33 10.94 9.39 9.56
N ALA A 34 11.44 10.50 9.01
CA ALA A 34 12.83 10.64 8.57
C ALA A 34 13.40 11.98 9.02
N ARG A 35 14.72 12.03 9.22
CA ARG A 35 15.42 13.31 9.40
C ARG A 35 15.67 13.89 8.01
N LEU A 36 15.22 15.13 7.79
CA LEU A 36 15.66 15.91 6.63
C LEU A 36 17.16 16.18 6.78
N ASN A 37 17.89 16.14 5.66
CA ASN A 37 19.35 16.20 5.59
C ASN A 37 19.94 17.18 6.61
N ALA A 38 20.96 16.73 7.36
CA ALA A 38 21.68 17.55 8.33
C ALA A 38 22.20 18.82 7.66
N THR A 39 21.61 19.96 8.00
CA THR A 39 22.24 21.27 7.77
C THR A 39 23.40 21.42 8.75
N SER A 40 24.40 22.22 8.40
CA SER A 40 25.68 22.37 9.14
C SER A 40 25.54 22.75 10.61
N ASP A 41 24.34 23.16 11.04
CA ASP A 41 24.10 23.83 12.31
C ASP A 41 23.29 22.98 13.30
N VAL A 42 22.82 21.78 12.90
CA VAL A 42 22.03 20.90 13.78
C VAL A 42 22.60 19.48 13.76
N CYS A 43 23.24 19.08 14.87
CA CYS A 43 23.93 17.78 14.98
C CYS A 43 23.01 16.57 14.79
N CYS A 44 21.72 16.69 15.11
CA CYS A 44 20.70 15.66 14.83
C CYS A 44 19.31 16.33 14.71
N GLY A 45 18.89 16.70 13.49
CA GLY A 45 17.59 17.35 13.26
C GLY A 45 16.40 16.49 13.68
N GLU A 46 15.25 17.11 13.93
CA GLU A 46 14.04 16.39 14.34
C GLU A 46 13.61 15.34 13.30
N CYS A 47 13.06 14.22 13.78
CA CYS A 47 12.38 13.26 12.93
C CYS A 47 11.06 13.89 12.49
N VAL A 48 10.99 14.31 11.23
CA VAL A 48 9.74 14.81 10.65
C VAL A 48 9.01 13.66 9.97
N PRO A 49 7.66 13.67 9.96
CA PRO A 49 6.91 12.70 9.19
C PRO A 49 7.38 12.79 7.74
N VAL A 50 7.69 11.63 7.13
CA VAL A 50 8.09 11.62 5.73
C VAL A 50 6.87 12.10 4.95
N ILE A 51 6.94 13.32 4.38
CA ILE A 51 5.95 13.77 3.40
C ILE A 51 6.27 13.02 2.10
N GLY A 52 5.94 11.74 2.15
CA GLY A 52 5.94 10.76 1.08
C GLY A 52 4.67 9.93 1.28
N PRO A 53 4.27 9.12 0.30
CA PRO A 53 3.02 8.41 0.41
C PRO A 53 3.06 7.56 1.68
N THR A 54 2.06 7.72 2.53
CA THR A 54 1.64 6.76 3.56
C THR A 54 1.12 5.49 2.89
N THR A 55 1.82 4.98 1.87
CA THR A 55 1.52 3.72 1.21
C THR A 55 1.98 2.63 2.14
N ILE A 56 1.07 2.29 3.07
CA ILE A 56 1.06 0.96 3.65
C ILE A 56 1.19 -0.01 2.46
N PRO A 57 2.22 -0.87 2.40
CA PRO A 57 2.50 -1.67 1.21
C PRO A 57 1.31 -2.62 0.96
N PRO A 58 0.75 -2.66 -0.26
CA PRO A 58 -0.51 -3.35 -0.53
C PRO A 58 -0.46 -4.78 -0.02
N LYS A 59 -1.48 -5.16 0.74
CA LYS A 59 -1.58 -6.47 1.36
C LYS A 59 -2.90 -7.08 0.95
N CYS A 60 -2.86 -8.20 0.24
CA CYS A 60 -4.04 -8.95 -0.14
C CYS A 60 -3.81 -10.42 0.17
N GLU A 61 -4.47 -10.92 1.21
CA GLU A 61 -4.24 -12.26 1.73
C GLU A 61 -5.51 -13.11 1.65
N ARG A 62 -5.30 -14.41 1.50
CA ARG A 62 -6.36 -15.41 1.64
C ARG A 62 -6.73 -15.52 3.12
N GLN A 63 -8.01 -15.48 3.39
CA GLN A 63 -8.60 -15.68 4.70
C GLN A 63 -9.39 -16.98 4.73
N GLU A 64 -9.37 -17.66 5.88
CA GLU A 64 -10.13 -18.88 6.11
C GLU A 64 -11.18 -18.62 7.20
N PHE A 65 -12.44 -18.97 6.91
CA PHE A 65 -13.58 -18.75 7.81
C PHE A 65 -14.07 -20.05 8.48
N GLY A 66 -13.24 -21.10 8.40
CA GLY A 66 -13.54 -22.44 8.89
C GLY A 66 -14.40 -23.27 7.95
N ALA A 67 -14.56 -24.55 8.29
CA ALA A 67 -15.39 -25.48 7.54
C ALA A 67 -16.85 -25.38 7.99
N LYS A 68 -17.77 -25.19 7.04
CA LYS A 68 -19.21 -25.08 7.31
C LYS A 68 -20.00 -25.90 6.28
N GLN A 69 -21.21 -26.30 6.64
CA GLN A 69 -22.13 -26.86 5.64
C GLN A 69 -22.60 -25.77 4.70
N ILE A 70 -22.68 -26.10 3.42
CA ILE A 70 -23.24 -25.22 2.41
C ILE A 70 -24.77 -25.35 2.48
N LYS A 71 -25.45 -24.21 2.47
CA LYS A 71 -26.92 -24.14 2.51
C LYS A 71 -27.43 -23.40 1.28
N ILE A 72 -28.33 -24.03 0.54
CA ILE A 72 -29.04 -23.42 -0.59
C ILE A 72 -30.54 -23.66 -0.37
N GLY A 73 -31.26 -22.59 -0.02
CA GLY A 73 -32.66 -22.70 0.41
C GLY A 73 -32.81 -23.61 1.64
N ALA A 74 -33.58 -24.68 1.49
CA ALA A 74 -33.79 -25.70 2.52
C ALA A 74 -32.82 -26.90 2.45
N CYS A 75 -31.95 -26.95 1.43
CA CYS A 75 -31.04 -28.07 1.20
C CYS A 75 -29.66 -27.80 1.81
N TYR A 76 -29.02 -28.85 2.31
CA TYR A 76 -27.72 -28.79 2.96
C TYR A 76 -26.74 -29.73 2.28
N SER A 77 -25.46 -29.37 2.24
CA SER A 77 -24.42 -30.27 1.75
C SER A 77 -24.26 -31.47 2.68
N ASN A 78 -23.95 -32.63 2.10
CA ASN A 78 -23.69 -33.85 2.87
C ASN A 78 -22.45 -33.77 3.78
N GLN A 79 -21.51 -32.89 3.44
CA GLN A 79 -20.24 -32.68 4.14
C GLN A 79 -20.02 -31.19 4.41
N THR A 80 -19.03 -30.86 5.24
CA THR A 80 -18.58 -29.49 5.47
C THR A 80 -17.47 -29.12 4.49
N TYR A 81 -17.43 -27.86 4.07
CA TYR A 81 -16.46 -27.34 3.12
C TYR A 81 -15.76 -26.12 3.72
N LEU A 82 -14.46 -25.96 3.44
CA LEU A 82 -13.68 -24.82 3.91
C LEU A 82 -14.11 -23.55 3.18
N HIS A 83 -14.64 -22.58 3.92
CA HIS A 83 -14.96 -21.27 3.38
C HIS A 83 -13.72 -20.39 3.37
N THR A 84 -13.39 -19.86 2.20
CA THR A 84 -12.21 -19.01 1.96
C THR A 84 -12.64 -17.67 1.36
N GLY A 85 -11.87 -16.62 1.63
CA GLY A 85 -12.07 -15.27 1.11
C GLY A 85 -10.74 -14.57 0.82
N CYS A 86 -10.83 -13.41 0.18
CA CYS A 86 -9.70 -12.49 0.06
C CYS A 86 -9.99 -11.26 0.90
N GLY A 87 -9.01 -10.81 1.68
CA GLY A 87 -9.12 -9.62 2.50
C GLY A 87 -7.81 -8.87 2.58
N GLY A 88 -7.90 -7.54 2.60
CA GLY A 88 -6.73 -6.67 2.67
C GLY A 88 -6.96 -5.32 1.99
N TYR A 89 -5.87 -4.60 1.75
CA TYR A 89 -5.85 -3.27 1.16
C TYR A 89 -4.96 -3.26 -0.08
N CYS A 90 -5.43 -2.57 -1.12
CA CYS A 90 -4.76 -2.44 -2.40
C CYS A 90 -4.73 -0.96 -2.82
N ASP A 91 -3.75 -0.58 -3.62
CA ASP A 91 -3.55 0.82 -4.01
C ASP A 91 -4.65 1.29 -4.97
N SER A 92 -5.24 2.45 -4.69
CA SER A 92 -6.15 3.12 -5.61
C SER A 92 -5.77 4.58 -5.73
N SER A 93 -5.78 5.12 -6.94
CA SER A 93 -5.37 6.48 -7.23
C SER A 93 -6.29 7.15 -8.25
N ALA A 94 -6.51 8.44 -8.10
CA ALA A 94 -7.12 9.29 -9.10
C ALA A 94 -6.14 10.39 -9.47
N THR A 95 -5.82 10.53 -10.75
CA THR A 95 -4.92 11.57 -11.25
C THR A 95 -5.67 12.54 -12.14
N ALA A 96 -5.52 13.84 -11.88
CA ALA A 96 -6.10 14.86 -12.75
C ALA A 96 -5.48 14.78 -14.16
N THR A 97 -6.35 14.81 -15.18
CA THR A 97 -5.92 14.78 -16.59
C THR A 97 -6.16 16.13 -17.26
N HIS A 98 -5.57 16.33 -18.44
CA HIS A 98 -5.77 17.53 -19.26
C HIS A 98 -6.81 17.23 -20.34
N GLY A 99 -7.76 18.14 -20.59
CA GLY A 99 -8.81 17.91 -21.57
C GLY A 99 -9.94 18.94 -21.48
N VAL A 100 -10.87 18.91 -22.45
CA VAL A 100 -12.07 19.78 -22.46
C VAL A 100 -13.11 19.29 -21.46
N SER A 101 -13.13 18.00 -21.17
CA SER A 101 -13.90 17.40 -20.06
C SER A 101 -13.04 17.33 -18.81
N LEU A 102 -13.59 17.75 -17.67
CA LEU A 102 -12.98 17.58 -16.35
C LEU A 102 -13.02 16.09 -15.98
N THR A 103 -12.02 15.32 -16.43
CA THR A 103 -11.90 13.89 -16.19
C THR A 103 -10.72 13.57 -15.28
N LEU A 104 -10.90 12.61 -14.38
CA LEU A 104 -9.81 12.00 -13.62
C LEU A 104 -9.46 10.66 -14.28
N ASP A 105 -8.17 10.36 -14.40
CA ASP A 105 -7.72 9.00 -14.69
C ASP A 105 -7.75 8.21 -13.38
N HIS A 106 -8.67 7.25 -13.30
CA HIS A 106 -8.87 6.42 -12.13
C HIS A 106 -8.16 5.08 -12.31
N LYS A 107 -7.26 4.76 -11.38
CA LYS A 107 -6.70 3.42 -11.22
C LYS A 107 -7.20 2.86 -9.91
N CYS A 108 -8.14 1.92 -10.01
CA CYS A 108 -8.65 1.21 -8.85
C CYS A 108 -8.08 -0.19 -8.84
N THR A 109 -7.56 -0.62 -7.69
CA THR A 109 -7.22 -2.02 -7.48
C THR A 109 -7.95 -2.56 -6.26
N CYS A 110 -8.44 -3.80 -6.36
CA CYS A 110 -9.16 -4.47 -5.29
C CYS A 110 -8.55 -5.83 -5.00
N CYS A 111 -8.54 -6.20 -3.72
CA CYS A 111 -8.11 -7.51 -3.28
C CYS A 111 -9.16 -8.55 -3.67
N SER A 112 -8.81 -9.47 -4.56
CA SER A 112 -9.73 -10.47 -5.10
C SER A 112 -9.03 -11.80 -5.40
N ALA A 113 -9.81 -12.83 -5.70
CA ALA A 113 -9.29 -14.17 -5.92
C ALA A 113 -8.45 -14.22 -7.21
N ALA A 114 -7.19 -14.63 -7.07
CA ALA A 114 -6.28 -14.85 -8.20
C ALA A 114 -6.43 -16.26 -8.77
N LYS A 115 -6.68 -17.24 -7.89
CA LYS A 115 -6.87 -18.64 -8.26
C LYS A 115 -7.99 -19.26 -7.43
N VAL A 116 -8.84 -20.03 -8.10
CA VAL A 116 -10.00 -20.70 -7.50
C VAL A 116 -10.03 -22.15 -7.97
N THR A 117 -10.12 -23.09 -7.03
CA THR A 117 -10.43 -24.50 -7.31
C THR A 117 -11.91 -24.75 -7.08
N ARG A 118 -12.56 -25.46 -8.00
CA ARG A 118 -14.00 -25.78 -7.89
C ARG A 118 -14.18 -27.24 -7.52
N PHE A 119 -15.08 -27.50 -6.57
CA PHE A 119 -15.43 -28.85 -6.12
C PHE A 119 -16.91 -29.13 -6.40
N ASN A 120 -17.21 -30.36 -6.81
CA ASN A 120 -18.59 -30.82 -6.86
C ASN A 120 -19.07 -31.12 -5.44
N VAL A 121 -20.23 -30.59 -5.11
CA VAL A 121 -20.87 -30.70 -3.80
C VAL A 121 -22.23 -31.33 -3.98
N TYR A 122 -22.44 -32.44 -3.27
CA TYR A 122 -23.74 -33.10 -3.24
C TYR A 122 -24.63 -32.48 -2.15
N MET A 123 -25.80 -32.01 -2.58
CA MET A 123 -26.80 -31.35 -1.76
C MET A 123 -27.93 -32.32 -1.43
N VAL A 124 -28.29 -32.39 -0.15
CA VAL A 124 -29.37 -33.21 0.38
C VAL A 124 -30.53 -32.31 0.80
N CYS A 125 -31.70 -32.55 0.23
CA CYS A 125 -32.92 -31.79 0.54
C CYS A 125 -33.86 -32.61 1.46
N PRO A 126 -34.59 -31.95 2.40
CA PRO A 126 -35.45 -32.63 3.38
C PRO A 126 -36.48 -33.59 2.76
N ASP A 127 -37.05 -33.21 1.62
CA ASP A 127 -38.13 -33.96 0.98
C ASP A 127 -37.63 -35.08 0.05
N LYS A 128 -36.30 -35.31 -0.03
CA LYS A 128 -35.60 -36.27 -0.92
C LYS A 128 -35.95 -36.18 -2.42
N SER A 129 -36.82 -35.27 -2.82
CA SER A 129 -37.38 -35.15 -4.16
C SER A 129 -36.41 -34.50 -5.16
N LYS A 130 -35.39 -33.80 -4.67
CA LYS A 130 -34.37 -33.11 -5.50
C LYS A 130 -33.03 -33.03 -4.79
N ASN A 131 -32.39 -34.16 -4.48
CA ASN A 131 -30.95 -34.08 -4.24
C ASN A 131 -30.25 -33.70 -5.55
N PHE A 132 -29.23 -32.86 -5.47
CA PHE A 132 -28.55 -32.36 -6.68
C PHE A 132 -27.08 -32.10 -6.40
N GLU A 133 -26.29 -32.06 -7.46
CA GLU A 133 -24.90 -31.63 -7.41
C GLU A 133 -24.79 -30.15 -7.80
N THR A 134 -23.92 -29.43 -7.10
CA THR A 134 -23.57 -28.05 -7.42
C THR A 134 -22.05 -27.85 -7.32
N MET A 135 -21.54 -26.74 -7.84
CA MET A 135 -20.12 -26.41 -7.72
C MET A 135 -19.89 -25.42 -6.59
N PHE A 136 -18.92 -25.71 -5.74
CA PHE A 136 -18.44 -24.81 -4.70
C PHE A 136 -17.01 -24.34 -5.01
N PRO A 137 -16.77 -23.03 -5.17
CA PRO A 137 -15.44 -22.48 -5.35
C PRO A 137 -14.71 -22.32 -4.01
N VAL A 138 -13.45 -22.75 -3.98
CA VAL A 138 -12.49 -22.48 -2.89
C VAL A 138 -11.37 -21.62 -3.47
N ILE A 139 -11.08 -20.51 -2.81
CA ILE A 139 -10.02 -19.58 -3.21
C ILE A 139 -8.68 -20.15 -2.77
N ASP A 140 -7.78 -20.36 -3.72
CA ASP A 140 -6.43 -20.85 -3.47
C ASP A 140 -5.46 -19.71 -3.13
N SER A 141 -5.57 -18.59 -3.85
CA SER A 141 -4.72 -17.41 -3.68
C SER A 141 -5.48 -16.12 -4.01
N CYS A 142 -4.98 -15.02 -3.45
CA CYS A 142 -5.53 -13.67 -3.61
C CYS A 142 -4.48 -12.73 -4.18
N THR A 143 -4.91 -11.71 -4.93
CA THR A 143 -4.03 -10.63 -5.42
C THR A 143 -4.80 -9.34 -5.59
N CYS A 144 -4.08 -8.21 -5.64
CA CYS A 144 -4.65 -6.94 -6.06
C CYS A 144 -4.84 -6.94 -7.58
N HIS A 145 -6.09 -6.80 -8.03
CA HIS A 145 -6.45 -6.71 -9.44
C HIS A 145 -6.95 -5.32 -9.79
N SER A 146 -6.49 -4.79 -10.92
CA SER A 146 -7.01 -3.54 -11.47
C SER A 146 -8.44 -3.73 -11.97
N ILE A 147 -9.33 -2.85 -11.54
CA ILE A 147 -10.73 -2.82 -11.96
C ILE A 147 -11.09 -1.44 -12.50
N SER A 148 -12.07 -1.40 -13.42
CA SER A 148 -12.64 -0.15 -13.89
C SER A 148 -13.49 0.49 -12.79
N CYS A 149 -13.17 1.73 -12.42
CA CYS A 149 -14.00 2.56 -11.56
C CYS A 149 -14.85 3.50 -12.42
N SER A 150 -16.17 3.43 -12.28
CA SER A 150 -17.12 4.13 -13.17
C SER A 150 -17.60 5.48 -12.64
N LYS A 151 -16.80 6.24 -11.89
CA LYS A 151 -17.25 7.53 -11.33
C LYS A 151 -16.53 8.69 -11.98
N ASP A 152 -17.20 9.36 -12.91
CA ASP A 152 -16.78 10.64 -13.45
C ASP A 152 -17.03 11.78 -12.44
N ILE A 153 -16.27 12.88 -12.55
CA ILE A 153 -16.41 14.08 -11.70
C ILE A 153 -17.82 14.68 -11.77
N THR A 154 -18.57 14.39 -12.84
CA THR A 154 -19.94 14.87 -13.09
C THR A 154 -21.03 14.07 -12.38
N ASP A 155 -20.70 12.98 -11.67
CA ASP A 155 -21.69 12.21 -10.92
C ASP A 155 -22.05 12.98 -9.64
N ASN A 156 -23.16 13.71 -9.72
CA ASN A 156 -23.71 14.60 -8.71
C ASN A 156 -23.66 14.01 -7.29
N GLY A 157 -22.67 14.44 -6.49
CA GLY A 157 -22.74 14.36 -5.01
C GLY A 157 -21.53 13.78 -4.26
N LEU A 158 -20.42 13.41 -4.90
CA LEU A 158 -19.25 12.84 -4.18
C LEU A 158 -17.96 13.64 -4.29
N VAL A 159 -17.89 14.61 -5.21
CA VAL A 159 -16.70 15.47 -5.40
C VAL A 159 -17.14 16.92 -5.31
N GLU A 160 -16.62 17.65 -4.33
CA GLU A 160 -16.76 19.10 -4.25
C GLU A 160 -15.78 19.75 -5.23
N VAL A 161 -16.30 20.50 -6.21
CA VAL A 161 -15.49 21.25 -7.18
C VAL A 161 -15.50 22.71 -6.78
N SER A 162 -14.36 23.23 -6.34
CA SER A 162 -14.16 24.66 -6.08
C SER A 162 -13.36 25.31 -7.22
N GLU A 163 -13.89 26.38 -7.81
CA GLU A 163 -13.14 27.18 -8.78
C GLU A 163 -12.17 28.12 -8.06
N SER A 164 -10.88 28.01 -8.38
CA SER A 164 -9.86 28.96 -7.91
C SER A 164 -8.90 29.32 -9.04
N SER A 165 -8.38 30.55 -9.02
CA SER A 165 -7.33 30.97 -9.95
C SER A 165 -6.10 30.08 -9.75
N GLY A 166 -5.67 29.38 -10.81
CA GLY A 166 -4.71 28.27 -10.79
C GLY A 166 -3.26 28.56 -10.38
N GLU A 167 -3.02 29.45 -9.40
CA GLU A 167 -1.71 29.74 -8.82
C GLU A 167 -1.05 28.52 -8.14
N ALA A 168 -1.84 27.53 -7.69
CA ALA A 168 -1.34 26.29 -7.09
C ALA A 168 -0.72 25.30 -8.10
N VAL A 169 -0.89 25.50 -9.41
CA VAL A 169 -0.30 24.61 -10.43
C VAL A 169 1.16 25.01 -10.66
N LEU A 170 2.10 24.32 -10.00
CA LEU A 170 3.53 24.49 -10.20
C LEU A 170 3.92 24.21 -11.67
N LYS A 171 3.92 25.25 -12.51
CA LYS A 171 4.41 25.21 -13.89
C LYS A 171 5.94 25.13 -13.88
N ARG A 172 6.51 23.92 -13.89
CA ARG A 172 7.94 23.74 -14.14
C ARG A 172 8.26 24.11 -15.60
N ARG A 173 8.83 25.31 -15.82
CA ARG A 173 9.37 25.74 -17.12
C ARG A 173 10.47 24.76 -17.58
N ARG A 174 10.30 24.11 -18.73
CA ARG A 174 11.39 23.40 -19.42
C ARG A 174 12.46 24.43 -19.79
N ARG A 175 13.68 24.29 -19.24
CA ARG A 175 14.86 25.01 -19.75
C ARG A 175 15.12 24.52 -21.17
N ARG A 176 14.92 25.38 -22.17
CA ARG A 176 15.45 25.14 -23.53
C ARG A 176 16.99 25.19 -23.41
N ARG A 177 17.64 24.09 -23.78
CA ARG A 177 19.07 24.09 -24.10
C ARG A 177 19.24 24.65 -25.50
#